data_AF-A0A841DB54-F1
#
_entry.id   AF-A0A841DB54-F1
#
_cell.length_a   1.000
_cell.length_b   1.000
_cell.length_c   1.000
_cell.angle_alpha   90.00
_cell.angle_beta   90.00
_cell.angle_gamma   90.00
#
_symmetry.space_group_name_H-M   'P 1'
#
loop_
_entity.id
_entity.type
_entity.pdbx_description
1 polymer ?
#
loop_
_entity_poly.entity_id
_entity_poly.type
_entity_poly.pdbx_seq_one_letter_code
_entity_poly.pdbx_strand_id
1 'polypeptide(L)'
;MSADRRVPARPRAGSRNPGIPRGDGGFTLIEVMVSMVVIGTVMAALTVFFTNSLTLTSQKRSEQMAVQLAGDAVERARAIKGSALLAGRSETKSTEQWDAVVEADKIKRSALRAGQSEIEIKSTEQPDVALAAVKPYLDTMKRASDPVLTTGDAAPLPTRPVAVTVGGVEYEQHWYVGHCRQQGVSATGQTRACEDPGLPDPEPGNVDVLFFRVVVAVTWDHRSCWGGRCAYVTSTLVSPATDPVFYIKRPAPKIADPGAQYGYRTVAMNLQLLASGGRLPLKWSFTGLPAGLDGSDSGLISGTPTGTGPFTVKATVTDRHGDTDNAEFPLTVFDLPELTGPGDQATRAGTAVRLENPATGGRGPLTWSATGLPTGLSIDAKTGVISGTPTAYETKDVTVKITDQGGKTDSVTFEWKVLTLKLTGAARTNSIRDDVETALTATGGAKPYTWRAENLPDGLEIDPGTGLISGTTTWGTRYLTTVYVKDGTGDEVSTTFLWTVQHRHNNDIRVTGPDPAAPDQTGAAGRAVTLAATATGGSNSGYNTWTADGLPPGLSIARDGNFNAKISGTPTTPGTYTVTLKVVDSQKKWATLMFTWVVR
;
A
#
# COMPACT_ATOMS: atom_id res chain seq x y z
N MET A 1 -62.50 -28.34 27.53
CA MET A 1 -62.22 -29.50 28.41
C MET A 1 -60.72 -29.77 28.32
N SER A 2 -59.96 -29.23 29.29
CA SER A 2 -59.23 -29.99 30.35
C SER A 2 -57.81 -30.34 29.88
N ALA A 3 -56.79 -29.57 30.29
CA ALA A 3 -55.81 -29.90 31.36
C ALA A 3 -54.71 -30.87 30.83
N ASP A 4 -53.44 -30.87 31.22
CA ASP A 4 -52.76 -30.37 32.41
C ASP A 4 -51.23 -30.32 32.13
N ARG A 5 -50.52 -29.85 33.14
CA ARG A 5 -49.21 -29.25 33.27
C ARG A 5 -48.19 -30.29 33.79
N ARG A 6 -46.90 -30.16 33.45
CA ARG A 6 -45.71 -30.10 34.36
C ARG A 6 -44.44 -30.80 33.85
N VAL A 7 -43.35 -30.08 34.12
CA VAL A 7 -41.92 -30.37 34.02
C VAL A 7 -41.43 -31.12 35.28
N PRO A 8 -40.33 -31.89 35.18
CA PRO A 8 -39.25 -31.85 36.18
C PRO A 8 -37.86 -31.87 35.49
N ALA A 9 -36.69 -31.69 36.09
CA ALA A 9 -36.13 -30.99 37.25
C ALA A 9 -34.58 -31.09 37.05
N ARG A 10 -33.82 -30.06 37.47
CA ARG A 10 -32.33 -30.05 37.48
C ARG A 10 -31.74 -31.02 38.51
N PRO A 11 -30.41 -31.28 38.43
CA PRO A 11 -29.59 -31.15 39.64
C PRO A 11 -28.40 -30.18 39.49
N ARG A 12 -28.07 -29.56 40.63
CA ARG A 12 -26.92 -28.69 40.91
C ARG A 12 -25.78 -29.51 41.55
N ALA A 13 -24.54 -29.13 41.25
CA ALA A 13 -23.38 -29.08 42.18
C ALA A 13 -22.29 -28.27 41.43
N GLY A 14 -21.55 -27.30 41.97
CA GLY A 14 -21.27 -26.87 43.34
C GLY A 14 -19.75 -26.75 43.51
N SER A 15 -19.19 -25.53 43.50
CA SER A 15 -17.87 -25.22 44.08
C SER A 15 -17.68 -23.70 44.18
N ARG A 16 -17.43 -23.21 45.40
CA ARG A 16 -17.23 -21.81 45.81
C ARG A 16 -15.72 -21.52 45.85
N ASN A 17 -15.33 -20.29 45.52
CA ASN A 17 -14.03 -19.71 45.92
C ASN A 17 -14.28 -18.34 46.60
N PRO A 18 -13.66 -18.01 47.75
CA PRO A 18 -13.97 -16.79 48.52
C PRO A 18 -12.95 -15.66 48.28
N GLY A 19 -13.41 -14.41 48.37
CA GLY A 19 -12.57 -13.26 48.73
C GLY A 19 -12.44 -12.12 47.70
N ILE A 20 -13.45 -11.24 47.62
CA ILE A 20 -13.27 -9.83 47.23
C ILE A 20 -14.19 -9.00 48.15
N PRO A 21 -13.69 -8.00 48.91
CA PRO A 21 -14.52 -7.14 49.74
C PRO A 21 -15.40 -6.24 48.87
N ARG A 22 -16.72 -6.25 49.09
CA ARG A 22 -17.64 -5.24 48.56
C ARG A 22 -17.57 -4.01 49.47
N GLY A 23 -17.00 -2.92 48.97
CA GLY A 23 -17.20 -1.59 49.55
C GLY A 23 -18.54 -1.03 49.06
N ASP A 24 -19.58 -1.15 49.88
CA ASP A 24 -20.81 -0.37 49.72
C ASP A 24 -20.52 1.07 50.16
N GLY A 25 -20.13 1.92 49.21
CA GLY A 25 -20.21 3.37 49.36
C GLY A 25 -21.64 3.80 49.06
N GLY A 26 -22.47 3.94 50.09
CA GLY A 26 -23.74 4.65 49.96
C GLY A 26 -23.46 6.11 49.56
N PHE A 27 -24.12 6.59 48.51
CA PHE A 27 -23.98 7.96 48.03
C PHE A 27 -24.23 8.95 49.17
N THR A 28 -23.30 9.87 49.37
CA THR A 28 -23.46 10.88 50.40
C THR A 28 -24.60 11.84 50.03
N LEU A 29 -25.24 12.46 51.03
CA LEU A 29 -26.32 13.45 50.82
C LEU A 29 -25.86 14.61 49.91
N ILE A 30 -24.56 14.92 49.96
CA ILE A 30 -23.88 15.89 49.09
C ILE A 30 -23.84 15.42 47.64
N GLU A 31 -23.54 14.14 47.36
CA GLU A 31 -23.57 13.59 46.00
C GLU A 31 -24.97 13.63 45.38
N VAL A 32 -26.02 13.38 46.17
CA VAL A 32 -27.41 13.46 45.67
C VAL A 32 -27.80 14.91 45.37
N MET A 33 -27.41 15.86 46.22
CA MET A 33 -27.65 17.28 45.99
C MET A 33 -26.89 17.80 44.76
N VAL A 34 -25.61 17.45 44.62
CA VAL A 34 -24.80 17.78 43.44
C VAL A 34 -25.42 17.16 42.18
N SER A 35 -25.87 15.91 42.26
CA SER A 35 -26.53 15.25 41.13
C SER A 35 -27.84 15.92 40.73
N MET A 36 -28.67 16.37 41.67
CA MET A 36 -29.89 17.12 41.37
C MET A 36 -29.61 18.49 40.74
N VAL A 37 -28.59 19.19 41.20
CA VAL A 37 -28.16 20.48 40.61
C VAL A 37 -27.60 20.27 39.20
N VAL A 38 -26.80 19.21 39.00
CA VAL A 38 -26.27 18.84 37.68
C VAL A 38 -27.40 18.43 36.73
N ILE A 39 -28.36 17.61 37.17
CA ILE A 39 -29.51 17.22 36.34
C ILE A 39 -30.38 18.45 36.02
N GLY A 40 -30.62 19.35 36.98
CA GLY A 40 -31.39 20.58 36.75
C GLY A 40 -30.73 21.50 35.73
N THR A 41 -29.41 21.70 35.85
CA THR A 41 -28.63 22.51 34.88
C THR A 41 -28.57 21.86 33.49
N VAL A 42 -28.41 20.54 33.42
CA VAL A 42 -28.44 19.79 32.15
C VAL A 42 -29.81 19.87 31.49
N MET A 43 -30.91 19.72 32.24
CA MET A 43 -32.26 19.83 31.70
C MET A 43 -32.61 21.25 31.22
N ALA A 44 -32.14 22.28 31.92
CA ALA A 44 -32.27 23.67 31.48
C ALA A 44 -31.49 23.92 30.17
N ALA A 45 -30.24 23.43 30.08
CA ALA A 45 -29.43 23.54 28.87
C ALA A 45 -30.04 22.78 27.68
N LEU A 46 -30.58 21.57 27.92
CA LEU A 46 -31.27 20.78 26.90
C LEU A 46 -32.52 21.48 26.38
N THR A 47 -33.28 22.15 27.25
CA THR A 47 -34.49 22.89 26.83
C THR A 47 -34.13 24.04 25.91
N VAL A 48 -33.11 24.84 26.25
CA VAL A 48 -32.61 25.94 25.40
C VAL A 48 -32.05 25.43 24.08
N PHE A 49 -31.31 24.31 24.11
CA PHE A 49 -30.80 23.67 22.91
C PHE A 49 -31.95 23.20 21.99
N PHE A 50 -32.99 22.56 22.55
CA PHE A 50 -34.12 22.06 21.78
C PHE A 50 -34.96 23.20 21.19
N THR A 51 -35.21 24.28 21.95
CA THR A 51 -35.92 25.46 21.42
C THR A 51 -35.14 26.14 20.31
N ASN A 52 -33.82 26.29 20.45
CA ASN A 52 -32.96 26.89 19.43
C ASN A 52 -32.83 25.99 18.19
N SER A 53 -32.79 24.67 18.38
CA SER A 53 -32.74 23.70 17.27
C SER A 53 -34.05 23.69 16.47
N LEU A 54 -35.20 23.74 17.14
CA LEU A 54 -36.51 23.81 16.48
C LEU A 54 -36.71 25.12 15.73
N THR A 55 -36.29 26.26 16.29
CA THR A 55 -36.37 27.56 15.60
C THR A 55 -35.44 27.62 14.39
N LEU A 56 -34.21 27.10 14.49
CA LEU A 56 -33.29 27.01 13.36
C LEU A 56 -33.80 26.08 12.25
N THR A 57 -34.39 24.94 12.62
CA THR A 57 -34.97 24.00 11.66
C THR A 57 -36.18 24.60 10.95
N SER A 58 -37.06 25.27 11.68
CA SER A 58 -38.20 26.01 11.12
C SER A 58 -37.74 27.12 10.17
N GLN A 59 -36.71 27.88 10.57
CA GLN A 59 -36.13 28.95 9.75
C GLN A 59 -35.60 28.39 8.42
N LYS A 60 -34.79 27.33 8.46
CA LYS A 60 -34.20 26.73 7.25
C LYS A 60 -35.25 26.17 6.31
N ARG A 61 -36.33 25.59 6.86
CA ARG A 61 -37.46 25.11 6.07
C ARG A 61 -38.18 26.24 5.35
N SER A 62 -38.47 27.36 6.03
CA SER A 62 -39.12 28.51 5.40
C SER A 62 -38.23 29.20 4.36
N GLU A 63 -36.92 29.30 4.61
CA GLU A 63 -35.94 29.80 3.64
C GLU A 63 -35.92 28.95 2.36
N GLN A 64 -35.86 27.62 2.48
CA GLN A 64 -35.87 26.71 1.32
C GLN A 64 -37.17 26.82 0.52
N MET A 65 -38.31 26.95 1.19
CA MET A 65 -39.59 27.15 0.53
C MET A 65 -39.63 28.49 -0.22
N ALA A 66 -39.12 29.57 0.38
CA ALA A 66 -39.01 30.87 -0.28
C ALA A 66 -38.12 30.82 -1.53
N VAL A 67 -37.01 30.07 -1.49
CA VAL A 67 -36.14 29.84 -2.66
C VAL A 67 -36.90 29.12 -3.78
N GLN A 68 -37.66 28.07 -3.44
CA GLN A 68 -38.46 27.32 -4.42
C GLN A 68 -39.55 28.21 -5.05
N LEU A 69 -40.31 28.93 -4.22
CA LEU A 69 -41.35 29.88 -4.68
C LEU A 69 -40.77 30.97 -5.59
N ALA A 70 -39.57 31.48 -5.26
CA ALA A 70 -38.87 32.46 -6.09
C ALA A 70 -38.37 31.86 -7.40
N GLY A 71 -37.90 30.61 -7.39
CA GLY A 71 -37.52 29.86 -8.60
C GLY A 71 -38.69 29.68 -9.56
N ASP A 72 -39.84 29.23 -9.06
CA ASP A 72 -41.06 29.07 -9.85
C ASP A 72 -41.53 30.42 -10.44
N ALA A 73 -41.46 31.49 -9.65
CA ALA A 73 -41.80 32.85 -10.08
C ALA A 73 -40.83 33.42 -11.13
N VAL A 74 -39.54 33.06 -11.08
CA VAL A 74 -38.55 33.39 -12.12
C VAL A 74 -38.82 32.62 -13.41
N GLU A 75 -39.17 31.34 -13.35
CA GLU A 75 -39.51 30.57 -14.55
C GLU A 75 -40.79 31.10 -15.21
N ARG A 76 -41.78 31.56 -14.43
CA ARG A 76 -42.93 32.31 -14.97
C ARG A 76 -42.50 33.57 -15.72
N ALA A 77 -41.53 34.32 -15.19
CA ALA A 77 -41.01 35.50 -15.87
C ALA A 77 -40.26 35.16 -17.18
N ARG A 78 -39.52 34.06 -17.21
CA ARG A 78 -38.80 33.58 -18.41
C ARG A 78 -39.75 33.09 -19.52
N ALA A 79 -40.92 32.58 -19.14
CA ALA A 79 -41.94 32.15 -20.11
C ALA A 79 -42.56 33.32 -20.88
N ILE A 80 -42.48 34.55 -20.37
CA ILE A 80 -43.01 35.76 -21.00
C ILE A 80 -41.94 36.35 -21.92
N LYS A 81 -42.26 36.53 -23.21
CA LYS A 81 -41.29 36.97 -24.22
C LYS A 81 -41.37 38.48 -24.50
N GLY A 82 -40.21 39.11 -24.64
CA GLY A 82 -40.10 40.46 -25.16
C GLY A 82 -40.86 41.52 -24.35
N SER A 83 -41.48 42.47 -25.04
CA SER A 83 -42.27 43.55 -24.43
C SER A 83 -43.55 43.08 -23.72
N ALA A 84 -43.96 41.81 -23.87
CA ALA A 84 -45.11 41.26 -23.15
C ALA A 84 -44.90 41.25 -21.62
N LEU A 85 -43.65 41.39 -21.15
CA LEU A 85 -43.33 41.60 -19.74
C LEU A 85 -43.90 42.91 -19.18
N LEU A 86 -44.15 43.90 -20.03
CA LEU A 86 -44.71 45.20 -19.64
C LEU A 86 -46.24 45.25 -19.78
N ALA A 87 -46.84 44.23 -20.40
CA ALA A 87 -48.28 44.18 -20.62
C ALA A 87 -49.02 44.30 -19.27
N GLY A 88 -49.92 45.27 -19.17
CA GLY A 88 -50.70 45.50 -17.95
C GLY A 88 -49.94 46.21 -16.83
N ARG A 89 -48.69 46.65 -17.02
CA ARG A 89 -47.88 47.34 -15.98
C ARG A 89 -47.82 48.85 -16.22
N SER A 90 -48.78 49.60 -15.66
CA SER A 90 -48.77 51.08 -15.72
C SER A 90 -47.53 51.72 -15.10
N GLU A 91 -47.16 52.90 -15.59
CA GLU A 91 -46.06 53.70 -15.03
C GLU A 91 -46.34 54.11 -13.57
N THR A 92 -47.57 54.52 -13.25
CA THR A 92 -47.97 54.91 -11.89
C THR A 92 -47.79 53.75 -10.91
N LYS A 93 -48.34 52.56 -11.21
CA LYS A 93 -48.22 51.40 -10.31
C LYS A 93 -46.81 50.86 -10.21
N SER A 94 -46.05 50.88 -11.31
CA SER A 94 -44.65 50.48 -11.28
C SER A 94 -43.80 51.45 -10.44
N THR A 95 -44.14 52.74 -10.45
CA THR A 95 -43.48 53.76 -9.63
C THR A 95 -43.82 53.60 -8.15
N GLU A 96 -45.10 53.45 -7.80
CA GLU A 96 -45.54 53.14 -6.42
C GLU A 96 -44.80 51.91 -5.85
N GLN A 97 -44.68 50.84 -6.66
CA GLN A 97 -43.99 49.61 -6.28
C GLN A 97 -42.48 49.84 -6.05
N TRP A 98 -41.82 50.64 -6.89
CA TRP A 98 -40.39 50.99 -6.76
C TRP A 98 -40.13 51.88 -5.54
N ASP A 99 -40.97 52.89 -5.34
CA ASP A 99 -40.85 53.85 -4.24
C ASP A 99 -41.03 53.17 -2.89
N ALA A 100 -41.89 52.14 -2.81
CA ALA A 100 -42.03 51.31 -1.60
C ALA A 100 -40.71 50.63 -1.20
N VAL A 101 -39.90 50.16 -2.17
CA VAL A 101 -38.57 49.57 -1.91
C VAL A 101 -37.59 50.64 -1.44
N VAL A 102 -37.62 51.81 -2.06
CA VAL A 102 -36.75 52.94 -1.69
C VAL A 102 -37.07 53.40 -0.27
N GLU A 103 -38.35 53.48 0.09
CA GLU A 103 -38.77 53.88 1.43
C GLU A 103 -38.45 52.82 2.48
N ALA A 104 -38.63 51.53 2.17
CA ALA A 104 -38.17 50.42 3.01
C ALA A 104 -36.66 50.49 3.28
N ASP A 105 -35.83 50.78 2.26
CA ASP A 105 -34.37 50.93 2.44
C ASP A 105 -34.01 52.15 3.31
N LYS A 106 -34.69 53.29 3.14
CA LYS A 106 -34.50 54.47 4.00
C LYS A 106 -34.81 54.16 5.47
N ILE A 107 -35.94 53.51 5.74
CA ILE A 107 -36.36 53.10 7.08
C ILE A 107 -35.36 52.12 7.69
N LYS A 108 -34.90 51.13 6.90
CA LYS A 108 -33.87 50.18 7.37
C LYS A 108 -32.57 50.89 7.75
N ARG A 109 -32.10 51.82 6.92
CA ARG A 109 -30.85 52.57 7.18
C ARG A 109 -30.97 53.53 8.35
N SER A 110 -32.11 54.21 8.52
CA SER A 110 -32.33 55.12 9.64
C SER A 110 -32.37 54.36 10.97
N ALA A 111 -33.06 53.22 11.02
CA ALA A 111 -33.12 52.36 12.19
C ALA A 111 -31.75 51.76 12.56
N LEU A 112 -30.97 51.32 11.57
CA LEU A 112 -29.59 50.86 11.77
C LEU A 112 -28.67 51.97 12.32
N ARG A 113 -28.85 53.22 11.88
CA ARG A 113 -28.09 54.38 12.39
C ARG A 113 -28.50 54.80 13.80
N ALA A 114 -29.75 54.57 14.18
CA ALA A 114 -30.29 54.87 15.51
C ALA A 114 -29.94 53.80 16.58
N GLY A 115 -29.26 52.71 16.21
CA GLY A 115 -28.88 51.64 17.14
C GLY A 115 -30.08 50.85 17.69
N GLN A 116 -31.24 50.92 17.02
CA GLN A 116 -32.45 50.20 17.45
C GLN A 116 -32.27 48.69 17.30
N SER A 117 -32.68 47.93 18.32
CA SER A 117 -32.61 46.46 18.33
C SER A 117 -33.66 45.81 17.43
N GLU A 118 -33.43 44.54 17.08
CA GLU A 118 -34.08 43.73 16.04
C GLU A 118 -35.62 43.58 16.11
N ILE A 119 -36.30 44.15 17.11
CA ILE A 119 -37.70 43.87 17.46
C ILE A 119 -38.63 45.12 17.46
N GLU A 120 -38.11 46.35 17.30
CA GLU A 120 -38.88 47.57 17.65
C GLU A 120 -39.65 48.26 16.50
N ILE A 121 -39.83 47.59 15.35
CA ILE A 121 -40.56 48.13 14.20
C ILE A 121 -41.70 47.17 13.81
N LYS A 122 -42.72 47.07 14.67
CA LYS A 122 -44.04 46.52 14.30
C LYS A 122 -45.08 47.61 14.43
N SER A 123 -45.15 48.48 13.42
CA SER A 123 -46.31 49.35 13.18
C SER A 123 -47.03 48.88 11.93
N THR A 124 -48.34 48.70 12.03
CA THR A 124 -49.26 48.27 10.96
C THR A 124 -49.38 49.27 9.79
N GLU A 125 -48.68 50.40 9.83
CA GLU A 125 -48.69 51.43 8.78
C GLU A 125 -47.32 51.66 8.09
N GLN A 126 -46.29 50.87 8.40
CA GLN A 126 -44.96 51.01 7.76
C GLN A 126 -44.76 50.04 6.59
N PRO A 127 -44.03 50.45 5.52
CA PRO A 127 -43.74 49.58 4.39
C PRO A 127 -42.93 48.35 4.84
N ASP A 128 -43.14 47.21 4.17
CA ASP A 128 -42.45 45.96 4.46
C ASP A 128 -40.93 46.13 4.33
N VAL A 129 -40.23 46.27 5.46
CA VAL A 129 -38.80 46.60 5.47
C VAL A 129 -37.94 45.46 4.91
N ALA A 130 -38.50 44.25 4.81
CA ALA A 130 -37.85 43.13 4.15
C ALA A 130 -37.58 43.43 2.65
N LEU A 131 -38.39 44.29 2.02
CA LEU A 131 -38.21 44.73 0.63
C LEU A 131 -36.95 45.56 0.38
N ALA A 132 -36.30 46.10 1.42
CA ALA A 132 -35.01 46.77 1.29
C ALA A 132 -33.94 45.87 0.62
N ALA A 133 -34.08 44.53 0.72
CA ALA A 133 -33.19 43.57 0.06
C ALA A 133 -33.23 43.64 -1.48
N VAL A 134 -34.29 44.23 -2.05
CA VAL A 134 -34.47 44.38 -3.50
C VAL A 134 -33.66 45.56 -4.06
N LYS A 135 -33.41 46.58 -3.23
CA LYS A 135 -32.78 47.85 -3.62
C LYS A 135 -31.49 47.72 -4.47
N PRO A 136 -30.51 46.84 -4.14
CA PRO A 136 -29.29 46.70 -4.95
C PRO A 136 -29.56 46.22 -6.38
N TYR A 137 -30.63 45.47 -6.59
CA TYR A 137 -31.05 45.01 -7.91
C TYR A 137 -31.67 46.15 -8.71
N LEU A 138 -32.45 47.01 -8.05
CA LEU A 138 -33.10 48.17 -8.67
C LEU A 138 -32.10 49.25 -9.07
N ASP A 139 -31.02 49.43 -8.30
CA ASP A 139 -29.97 50.44 -8.57
C ASP A 139 -29.16 50.18 -9.85
N THR A 140 -29.31 48.99 -10.42
CA THR A 140 -28.59 48.52 -11.62
C THR A 140 -29.51 48.30 -12.82
N MET A 141 -30.72 48.87 -12.78
CA MET A 141 -31.71 48.76 -13.85
C MET A 141 -32.61 49.99 -13.90
N LYS A 142 -33.02 50.38 -15.11
CA LYS A 142 -34.01 51.44 -15.31
C LYS A 142 -35.41 50.84 -15.25
N ARG A 143 -36.30 51.34 -14.39
CA ARG A 143 -37.70 50.88 -14.29
C ARG A 143 -38.35 50.79 -15.67
N ALA A 144 -39.06 49.70 -15.93
CA ALA A 144 -39.79 49.48 -17.18
C ALA A 144 -41.29 49.41 -16.89
N SER A 145 -42.07 50.12 -17.70
CA SER A 145 -43.52 50.19 -17.62
C SER A 145 -44.11 50.47 -18.99
N ASP A 146 -45.39 50.16 -19.15
CA ASP A 146 -46.16 50.60 -20.31
C ASP A 146 -46.61 52.07 -20.09
N PRO A 147 -46.17 53.02 -20.92
CA PRO A 147 -46.48 54.44 -20.75
C PRO A 147 -47.94 54.79 -21.08
N VAL A 148 -48.71 53.87 -21.65
CA VAL A 148 -50.09 54.12 -22.12
C VAL A 148 -51.15 53.72 -21.08
N LEU A 149 -50.80 52.87 -20.12
CA LEU A 149 -51.74 52.30 -19.14
C LEU A 149 -51.80 53.09 -17.83
N THR A 150 -52.99 53.18 -17.23
CA THR A 150 -53.25 53.83 -15.93
C THR A 150 -53.56 52.85 -14.78
N THR A 151 -53.77 51.57 -15.07
CA THR A 151 -54.00 50.51 -14.06
C THR A 151 -52.99 49.36 -14.24
N GLY A 152 -52.64 48.67 -13.14
CA GLY A 152 -51.51 47.72 -13.06
C GLY A 152 -51.86 46.28 -12.64
N ASP A 153 -53.12 46.03 -12.26
CA ASP A 153 -53.47 44.87 -11.41
C ASP A 153 -53.65 43.54 -12.18
N ALA A 154 -53.69 43.57 -13.52
CA ALA A 154 -53.91 42.40 -14.38
C ALA A 154 -52.68 42.00 -15.22
N ALA A 155 -51.49 42.49 -14.87
CA ALA A 155 -50.26 42.14 -15.58
C ALA A 155 -49.86 40.66 -15.38
N PRO A 156 -49.27 39.99 -16.40
CA PRO A 156 -48.69 38.66 -16.25
C PRO A 156 -47.65 38.56 -15.13
N LEU A 157 -46.94 39.67 -14.86
CA LEU A 157 -46.15 39.89 -13.66
C LEU A 157 -46.79 41.06 -12.88
N PRO A 158 -47.53 40.80 -11.79
CA PRO A 158 -48.26 41.84 -11.06
C PRO A 158 -47.36 42.94 -10.47
N THR A 159 -47.88 44.16 -10.36
CA THR A 159 -47.24 45.29 -9.64
C THR A 159 -47.59 45.33 -8.15
N ARG A 160 -48.37 44.38 -7.66
CA ARG A 160 -48.77 44.20 -6.26
C ARG A 160 -48.32 42.83 -5.73
N PRO A 161 -48.10 42.69 -4.42
CA PRO A 161 -47.77 41.39 -3.83
C PRO A 161 -48.85 40.35 -4.10
N VAL A 162 -48.41 39.12 -4.37
CA VAL A 162 -49.29 37.94 -4.47
C VAL A 162 -49.00 37.02 -3.29
N ALA A 163 -50.00 36.81 -2.43
CA ALA A 163 -49.89 35.93 -1.28
C ALA A 163 -49.97 34.45 -1.68
N VAL A 164 -49.12 33.62 -1.08
CA VAL A 164 -49.04 32.17 -1.26
C VAL A 164 -48.82 31.51 0.10
N THR A 165 -49.74 30.66 0.55
CA THR A 165 -49.60 29.92 1.81
C THR A 165 -49.05 28.52 1.57
N VAL A 166 -47.92 28.17 2.19
CA VAL A 166 -47.34 26.83 2.13
C VAL A 166 -46.98 26.33 3.52
N GLY A 167 -47.53 25.18 3.92
CA GLY A 167 -47.23 24.56 5.22
C GLY A 167 -47.62 25.43 6.43
N GLY A 168 -48.64 26.28 6.29
CA GLY A 168 -49.13 27.17 7.35
C GLY A 168 -48.38 28.50 7.49
N VAL A 169 -47.38 28.78 6.64
CA VAL A 169 -46.67 30.06 6.56
C VAL A 169 -47.15 30.80 5.30
N GLU A 170 -47.50 32.08 5.46
CA GLU A 170 -47.87 32.97 4.36
C GLU A 170 -46.62 33.66 3.79
N TYR A 171 -46.44 33.55 2.48
CA TYR A 171 -45.38 34.21 1.71
C TYR A 171 -45.99 35.21 0.74
N GLU A 172 -45.31 36.32 0.50
CA GLU A 172 -45.70 37.29 -0.53
C GLU A 172 -44.66 37.33 -1.64
N GLN A 173 -45.10 37.14 -2.89
CA GLN A 173 -44.26 37.25 -4.07
C GLN A 173 -44.39 38.65 -4.68
N HIS A 174 -43.26 39.27 -5.01
CA HIS A 174 -43.15 40.60 -5.60
C HIS A 174 -42.33 40.54 -6.89
N TRP A 175 -42.79 41.19 -7.96
CA TRP A 175 -42.09 41.23 -9.26
C TRP A 175 -41.75 42.65 -9.68
N TYR A 176 -40.47 42.90 -9.96
CA TYR A 176 -39.95 44.17 -10.46
C TYR A 176 -39.36 43.97 -11.85
N VAL A 177 -39.76 44.80 -12.81
CA VAL A 177 -39.33 44.70 -14.20
C VAL A 177 -38.65 46.00 -14.61
N GLY A 178 -37.46 45.89 -15.19
CA GLY A 178 -36.69 47.05 -15.63
C GLY A 178 -35.75 46.70 -16.76
N HIS A 179 -35.37 47.70 -17.52
CA HIS A 179 -34.36 47.60 -18.55
C HIS A 179 -32.97 47.52 -17.89
N CYS A 180 -32.17 46.57 -18.36
CA CYS A 180 -30.78 46.40 -17.98
C CYS A 180 -29.95 46.28 -19.25
N ARG A 181 -28.76 46.88 -19.25
CA ARG A 181 -27.78 46.76 -20.31
C ARG A 181 -26.70 45.76 -19.89
N GLN A 182 -26.33 44.85 -20.78
CA GLN A 182 -25.14 44.01 -20.62
C GLN A 182 -24.18 44.23 -21.79
N GLN A 183 -22.91 44.46 -21.46
CA GLN A 183 -21.84 44.60 -22.44
C GLN A 183 -21.54 43.23 -23.09
N GLY A 184 -21.31 43.22 -24.39
CA GLY A 184 -20.87 42.04 -25.12
C GLY A 184 -19.59 41.44 -24.54
N VAL A 185 -19.57 40.11 -24.38
CA VAL A 185 -18.47 39.37 -23.75
C VAL A 185 -17.23 39.40 -24.63
N SER A 186 -16.08 39.83 -24.09
CA SER A 186 -14.77 39.65 -24.75
C SER A 186 -14.23 38.24 -24.47
N ALA A 187 -13.32 37.76 -25.32
CA ALA A 187 -12.80 36.38 -25.31
C ALA A 187 -12.03 35.97 -24.03
N THR A 188 -11.73 36.90 -23.11
CA THR A 188 -10.84 36.65 -21.98
C THR A 188 -11.41 36.95 -20.59
N GLY A 189 -12.68 37.32 -20.43
CA GLY A 189 -13.20 37.45 -19.05
C GLY A 189 -14.61 38.03 -18.86
N GLN A 190 -15.34 37.34 -17.98
CA GLN A 190 -16.50 37.68 -17.16
C GLN A 190 -17.73 38.35 -17.81
N THR A 191 -18.87 37.70 -17.62
CA THR A 191 -20.21 38.31 -17.67
C THR A 191 -20.24 39.51 -16.72
N ARG A 192 -20.27 40.74 -17.24
CA ARG A 192 -20.50 41.93 -16.43
C ARG A 192 -21.91 41.92 -15.83
N ALA A 193 -22.04 42.52 -14.65
CA ALA A 193 -23.32 42.75 -13.98
C ALA A 193 -24.24 43.61 -14.86
N CYS A 194 -25.55 43.54 -14.60
CA CYS A 194 -26.49 44.49 -15.20
C CYS A 194 -26.08 45.92 -14.89
N GLU A 195 -26.08 46.78 -15.91
CA GLU A 195 -25.86 48.22 -15.77
C GLU A 195 -27.15 48.97 -16.13
N ASP A 196 -27.38 50.12 -15.48
CA ASP A 196 -28.50 51.01 -15.80
C ASP A 196 -28.35 51.53 -17.24
N PRO A 197 -29.34 51.31 -18.12
CA PRO A 197 -29.35 51.83 -19.50
C PRO A 197 -29.20 53.36 -19.62
N GLY A 198 -29.41 54.12 -18.55
CA GLY A 198 -29.21 55.57 -18.51
C GLY A 198 -27.76 56.03 -18.31
N LEU A 199 -26.82 55.11 -18.05
CA LEU A 199 -25.40 55.43 -17.92
C LEU A 199 -24.75 55.67 -19.30
N PRO A 200 -23.70 56.52 -19.38
CA PRO A 200 -22.94 56.73 -20.60
C PRO A 200 -22.43 55.42 -21.20
N ASP A 201 -22.31 55.36 -22.53
CA ASP A 201 -21.73 54.20 -23.21
C ASP A 201 -20.33 53.90 -22.64
N PRO A 202 -20.04 52.63 -22.30
CA PRO A 202 -18.68 52.19 -21.98
C PRO A 202 -17.79 52.25 -23.23
N GLU A 203 -16.48 52.04 -23.05
CA GLU A 203 -15.43 52.23 -24.07
C GLU A 203 -15.81 51.81 -25.51
N PRO A 204 -15.36 52.56 -26.54
CA PRO A 204 -15.69 52.29 -27.94
C PRO A 204 -15.23 50.88 -28.36
N GLY A 205 -16.16 50.03 -28.80
CA GLY A 205 -15.86 48.70 -29.35
C GLY A 205 -16.73 47.55 -28.82
N ASN A 206 -17.51 47.76 -27.76
CA ASN A 206 -18.43 46.75 -27.23
C ASN A 206 -19.82 46.87 -27.86
N VAL A 207 -20.44 45.73 -28.19
CA VAL A 207 -21.85 45.68 -28.60
C VAL A 207 -22.68 45.45 -27.35
N ASP A 208 -23.51 46.41 -27.01
CA ASP A 208 -24.40 46.30 -25.86
C ASP A 208 -25.71 45.62 -26.20
N VAL A 209 -26.12 44.70 -25.31
CA VAL A 209 -27.36 43.96 -25.44
C VAL A 209 -28.33 44.44 -24.36
N LEU A 210 -29.47 44.96 -24.79
CA LEU A 210 -30.54 45.37 -23.90
C LEU A 210 -31.33 44.13 -23.44
N PHE A 211 -31.56 44.01 -22.14
CA PHE A 211 -32.39 42.98 -21.51
C PHE A 211 -33.49 43.64 -20.66
N PHE A 212 -34.57 42.90 -20.44
CA PHE A 212 -35.40 43.10 -19.26
C PHE A 212 -34.80 42.30 -18.11
N ARG A 213 -34.43 42.96 -17.02
CA ARG A 213 -34.17 42.29 -15.74
C ARG A 213 -35.49 42.18 -14.99
N VAL A 214 -35.86 40.96 -14.64
CA VAL A 214 -36.98 40.68 -13.75
C VAL A 214 -36.41 40.26 -12.40
N VAL A 215 -36.73 41.01 -11.36
CA VAL A 215 -36.34 40.73 -9.98
C VAL A 215 -37.56 40.19 -9.25
N VAL A 216 -37.40 39.06 -8.58
CA VAL A 216 -38.43 38.42 -7.77
C VAL A 216 -37.98 38.47 -6.32
N ALA A 217 -38.85 38.99 -5.46
CA ALA A 217 -38.66 38.94 -4.01
C ALA A 217 -39.79 38.12 -3.38
N VAL A 218 -39.43 37.23 -2.46
CA VAL A 218 -40.39 36.49 -1.65
C VAL A 218 -40.19 36.89 -0.19
N THR A 219 -41.21 37.47 0.43
CA THR A 219 -41.18 37.89 1.84
C THR A 219 -42.09 37.03 2.70
N TRP A 220 -41.72 36.82 3.97
CA TRP A 220 -42.54 36.04 4.92
C TRP A 220 -42.26 36.45 6.36
N ASP A 221 -43.23 36.24 7.25
CA ASP A 221 -43.08 36.54 8.67
C ASP A 221 -42.18 35.50 9.37
N HIS A 222 -41.14 35.97 10.05
CA HIS A 222 -40.33 35.14 10.92
C HIS A 222 -39.58 35.97 11.98
N ARG A 223 -39.55 35.49 13.21
CA ARG A 223 -38.99 36.22 14.37
C ARG A 223 -37.47 36.39 14.34
N SER A 224 -36.76 35.58 13.56
CA SER A 224 -35.29 35.64 13.43
C SER A 224 -34.80 36.67 12.40
N CYS A 225 -35.71 37.37 11.73
CA CYS A 225 -35.38 38.36 10.72
C CYS A 225 -35.63 39.76 11.24
N TRP A 226 -34.80 40.70 10.83
CA TRP A 226 -34.86 42.10 11.22
C TRP A 226 -36.24 42.69 10.86
N GLY A 227 -36.96 43.22 11.86
CA GLY A 227 -38.33 43.73 11.67
C GLY A 227 -39.41 42.64 11.62
N GLY A 228 -39.08 41.39 11.94
CA GLY A 228 -40.02 40.26 12.01
C GLY A 228 -40.45 39.69 10.65
N ARG A 229 -39.84 40.14 9.55
CA ARG A 229 -40.07 39.67 8.17
C ARG A 229 -38.76 39.37 7.46
N CYS A 230 -38.69 38.22 6.79
CA CYS A 230 -37.56 37.82 5.96
C CYS A 230 -37.82 38.12 4.49
N ALA A 231 -36.75 38.18 3.69
CA ALA A 231 -36.83 38.28 2.23
C ALA A 231 -35.80 37.36 1.57
N TYR A 232 -36.21 36.71 0.48
CA TYR A 232 -35.30 36.08 -0.48
C TYR A 232 -35.47 36.77 -1.83
N VAL A 233 -34.37 37.21 -2.45
CA VAL A 233 -34.38 37.96 -3.70
C VAL A 233 -33.54 37.25 -4.73
N THR A 234 -34.09 37.07 -5.92
CA THR A 234 -33.41 36.51 -7.10
C THR A 234 -33.77 37.33 -8.33
N SER A 235 -33.05 37.15 -9.43
CA SER A 235 -33.34 37.86 -10.68
C SER A 235 -33.01 37.02 -11.91
N THR A 236 -33.64 37.33 -13.03
CA THR A 236 -33.33 36.74 -14.35
C THR A 236 -33.32 37.82 -15.42
N LEU A 237 -32.62 37.54 -16.52
CA LEU A 237 -32.65 38.35 -17.72
C LEU A 237 -33.56 37.70 -18.75
N VAL A 238 -34.36 38.54 -19.40
CA VAL A 238 -35.25 38.17 -20.50
C VAL A 238 -34.95 39.10 -21.67
N SER A 239 -34.77 38.54 -22.86
CA SER A 239 -34.50 39.35 -24.05
C SER A 239 -35.75 40.15 -24.45
N PRO A 240 -35.62 41.43 -24.85
CA PRO A 240 -36.71 42.21 -25.41
C PRO A 240 -37.09 41.75 -26.83
N ALA A 241 -36.23 40.99 -27.52
CA ALA A 241 -36.49 40.45 -28.85
C ALA A 241 -37.38 39.20 -28.79
N THR A 242 -38.28 39.05 -29.76
CA THR A 242 -39.15 37.87 -29.90
C THR A 242 -38.38 36.59 -30.24
N ASP A 243 -37.16 36.73 -30.79
CA ASP A 243 -36.21 35.64 -31.03
C ASP A 243 -34.76 36.18 -31.07
N PRO A 244 -34.04 36.24 -29.93
CA PRO A 244 -32.64 36.66 -29.96
C PRO A 244 -31.78 35.58 -30.64
N VAL A 245 -31.32 35.87 -31.86
CA VAL A 245 -30.26 35.07 -32.50
C VAL A 245 -28.95 35.37 -31.79
N PHE A 246 -28.59 34.53 -30.81
CA PHE A 246 -27.28 34.59 -30.17
C PHE A 246 -26.23 34.03 -31.13
N TYR A 247 -25.47 34.90 -31.80
CA TYR A 247 -24.20 34.52 -32.43
C TYR A 247 -23.15 34.24 -31.35
N ILE A 248 -23.31 33.15 -30.61
CA ILE A 248 -22.22 32.62 -29.78
C ILE A 248 -21.24 31.97 -30.76
N LYS A 249 -20.15 32.67 -31.06
CA LYS A 249 -18.97 32.07 -31.69
C LYS A 249 -18.42 31.05 -30.68
N ARG A 250 -18.92 29.81 -30.72
CA ARG A 250 -18.36 28.74 -29.89
C ARG A 250 -16.92 28.53 -30.33
N PRO A 251 -15.95 28.50 -29.41
CA PRO A 251 -14.58 28.19 -29.76
C PRO A 251 -14.52 26.81 -30.44
N ALA A 252 -13.55 26.63 -31.34
CA ALA A 252 -13.23 25.34 -31.95
C ALA A 252 -13.07 24.27 -30.85
N PRO A 253 -13.31 22.98 -31.15
CA PRO A 253 -13.07 21.94 -30.16
C PRO A 253 -11.60 21.99 -29.72
N LYS A 254 -11.34 21.68 -28.45
CA LYS A 254 -9.99 21.66 -27.87
C LYS A 254 -9.86 20.47 -26.94
N ILE A 255 -8.93 19.57 -27.23
CA ILE A 255 -8.62 18.38 -26.44
C ILE A 255 -7.91 18.81 -25.16
N ALA A 256 -8.36 18.27 -24.03
CA ALA A 256 -7.64 18.38 -22.77
C ALA A 256 -6.42 17.45 -22.83
N ASP A 257 -5.23 17.99 -22.53
CA ASP A 257 -4.00 17.21 -22.49
C ASP A 257 -4.10 16.10 -21.42
N PRO A 258 -4.10 14.80 -21.81
CA PRO A 258 -4.14 13.72 -20.84
C PRO A 258 -2.81 13.54 -20.11
N GLY A 259 -1.72 14.20 -20.55
CA GLY A 259 -0.37 13.97 -20.05
C GLY A 259 0.15 12.57 -20.41
N ALA A 260 1.25 12.17 -19.76
CA ALA A 260 1.85 10.86 -19.99
C ALA A 260 0.98 9.72 -19.44
N GLN A 261 0.70 8.75 -20.30
CA GLN A 261 -0.16 7.60 -20.00
C GLN A 261 0.67 6.32 -19.90
N TYR A 262 0.18 5.38 -19.07
CA TYR A 262 0.91 4.15 -18.76
C TYR A 262 -0.04 2.96 -18.74
N GLY A 263 0.39 1.85 -19.35
CA GLY A 263 -0.35 0.59 -19.39
C GLY A 263 0.56 -0.60 -19.13
N TYR A 264 -0.04 -1.78 -19.02
CA TYR A 264 0.67 -3.05 -18.87
C TYR A 264 0.20 -4.04 -19.93
N ARG A 265 1.14 -4.77 -20.54
CA ARG A 265 0.82 -5.86 -21.45
C ARG A 265 -0.11 -6.86 -20.75
N THR A 266 -1.10 -7.38 -21.47
CA THR A 266 -2.15 -8.29 -20.96
C THR A 266 -3.10 -7.72 -19.89
N VAL A 267 -2.96 -6.45 -19.51
CA VAL A 267 -3.87 -5.79 -18.55
C VAL A 267 -4.75 -4.80 -19.30
N ALA A 268 -6.06 -4.95 -19.16
CA ALA A 268 -7.01 -4.04 -19.78
C ALA A 268 -6.83 -2.60 -19.26
N MET A 269 -6.97 -1.62 -20.15
CA MET A 269 -6.98 -0.20 -19.80
C MET A 269 -8.13 0.54 -20.46
N ASN A 270 -8.53 1.65 -19.83
CA ASN A 270 -9.53 2.58 -20.32
C ASN A 270 -9.07 4.03 -20.10
N LEU A 271 -9.08 4.82 -21.16
CA LEU A 271 -8.70 6.23 -21.12
C LEU A 271 -9.75 7.04 -21.89
N GLN A 272 -10.51 7.86 -21.15
CA GLN A 272 -11.46 8.79 -21.74
C GLN A 272 -10.78 10.13 -21.99
N LEU A 273 -10.66 10.52 -23.26
CA LEU A 273 -10.26 11.88 -23.60
C LEU A 273 -11.46 12.82 -23.51
N LEU A 274 -11.19 14.05 -23.09
CA LEU A 274 -12.18 15.12 -22.97
C LEU A 274 -11.82 16.24 -23.94
N ALA A 275 -12.84 16.85 -24.54
CA ALA A 275 -12.69 18.06 -25.32
C ALA A 275 -13.67 19.14 -24.85
N SER A 276 -13.24 20.39 -24.92
CA SER A 276 -14.04 21.59 -24.66
C SER A 276 -14.32 22.33 -25.97
N GLY A 277 -15.39 23.13 -26.04
CA GLY A 277 -15.75 23.83 -27.27
C GLY A 277 -16.32 22.90 -28.36
N GLY A 278 -16.41 23.43 -29.59
CA GLY A 278 -17.00 22.74 -30.74
C GLY A 278 -18.52 22.61 -30.68
N ARG A 279 -19.12 22.28 -31.83
CA ARG A 279 -20.55 21.98 -31.96
C ARG A 279 -20.76 20.47 -32.01
N LEU A 280 -21.55 19.95 -31.07
CA LEU A 280 -21.94 18.53 -31.03
C LEU A 280 -22.69 18.09 -32.29
N PRO A 281 -22.54 16.81 -32.73
CA PRO A 281 -21.69 15.79 -32.10
C PRO A 281 -20.21 16.00 -32.42
N LEU A 282 -19.35 15.72 -31.43
CA LEU A 282 -17.90 15.60 -31.66
C LEU A 282 -17.60 14.20 -32.18
N LYS A 283 -16.70 14.11 -33.17
CA LYS A 283 -16.16 12.86 -33.70
C LYS A 283 -14.69 12.75 -33.31
N TRP A 284 -14.28 11.56 -32.89
CA TRP A 284 -12.91 11.28 -32.49
C TRP A 284 -12.26 10.30 -33.47
N SER A 285 -10.97 10.48 -33.72
CA SER A 285 -10.13 9.51 -34.42
C SER A 285 -8.76 9.42 -33.79
N PHE A 286 -8.15 8.24 -33.87
CA PHE A 286 -6.92 7.90 -33.18
C PHE A 286 -5.93 7.24 -34.14
N THR A 287 -4.66 7.58 -34.00
CA THR A 287 -3.54 6.92 -34.69
C THR A 287 -2.38 6.70 -33.72
N GLY A 288 -1.52 5.73 -33.99
CA GLY A 288 -0.38 5.40 -33.12
C GLY A 288 -0.74 4.62 -31.86
N LEU A 289 -1.93 4.00 -31.80
CA LEU A 289 -2.33 3.14 -30.69
C LEU A 289 -1.51 1.83 -30.68
N PRO A 290 -1.08 1.34 -29.50
CA PRO A 290 -0.53 -0.01 -29.34
C PRO A 290 -1.50 -1.09 -29.83
N ALA A 291 -0.95 -2.19 -30.38
CA ALA A 291 -1.76 -3.33 -30.80
C ALA A 291 -2.60 -3.89 -29.63
N GLY A 292 -3.91 -4.04 -29.86
CA GLY A 292 -4.88 -4.49 -28.86
C GLY A 292 -5.61 -3.36 -28.12
N LEU A 293 -5.30 -2.10 -28.42
CA LEU A 293 -6.11 -0.94 -28.03
C LEU A 293 -6.86 -0.37 -29.23
N ASP A 294 -8.12 -0.01 -29.00
CA ASP A 294 -9.00 0.62 -29.97
C ASP A 294 -9.54 1.95 -29.42
N GLY A 295 -9.75 2.93 -30.31
CA GLY A 295 -10.36 4.21 -29.98
C GLY A 295 -11.79 4.29 -30.52
N SER A 296 -12.73 4.76 -29.70
CA SER A 296 -14.13 4.95 -30.08
C SER A 296 -14.43 6.38 -30.55
N ASP A 297 -15.56 6.54 -31.25
CA ASP A 297 -16.09 7.85 -31.65
C ASP A 297 -16.49 8.76 -30.47
N SER A 298 -16.52 8.24 -29.24
CA SER A 298 -16.79 9.01 -28.01
C SER A 298 -15.52 9.53 -27.34
N GLY A 299 -14.34 9.30 -27.92
CA GLY A 299 -13.07 9.68 -27.32
C GLY A 299 -12.54 8.69 -26.28
N LEU A 300 -13.12 7.48 -26.20
CA LEU A 300 -12.65 6.42 -25.30
C LEU A 300 -11.61 5.56 -26.01
N ILE A 301 -10.40 5.46 -25.45
CA ILE A 301 -9.43 4.44 -25.81
C ILE A 301 -9.60 3.28 -24.82
N SER A 302 -9.82 2.07 -25.33
CA SER A 302 -9.96 0.88 -24.49
C SER A 302 -9.40 -0.37 -25.15
N GLY A 303 -9.13 -1.39 -24.36
CA GLY A 303 -8.64 -2.68 -24.84
C GLY A 303 -7.55 -3.25 -23.94
N THR A 304 -6.85 -4.27 -24.45
CA THR A 304 -5.74 -4.93 -23.76
C THR A 304 -4.51 -4.90 -24.67
N PRO A 305 -3.46 -4.15 -24.32
CA PRO A 305 -2.28 -4.03 -25.17
C PRO A 305 -1.50 -5.35 -25.18
N THR A 306 -1.01 -5.70 -26.37
CA THR A 306 -0.27 -6.95 -26.65
C THR A 306 1.23 -6.73 -26.85
N GLY A 307 1.63 -5.51 -27.20
CA GLY A 307 3.03 -5.10 -27.34
C GLY A 307 3.48 -4.17 -26.21
N THR A 308 4.76 -4.22 -25.87
CA THR A 308 5.41 -3.28 -24.93
C THR A 308 6.19 -2.20 -25.66
N GLY A 309 6.44 -1.10 -24.96
CA GLY A 309 7.26 0.00 -25.47
C GLY A 309 6.58 1.36 -25.39
N PRO A 310 7.30 2.42 -25.78
CA PRO A 310 6.74 3.76 -25.92
C PRO A 310 5.94 3.86 -27.23
N PHE A 311 4.75 4.46 -27.14
CA PHE A 311 3.89 4.77 -28.26
C PHE A 311 3.54 6.27 -28.22
N THR A 312 3.51 6.91 -29.39
CA THR A 312 3.02 8.29 -29.52
C THR A 312 1.60 8.22 -30.08
N VAL A 313 0.62 8.47 -29.22
CA VAL A 313 -0.80 8.43 -29.60
C VAL A 313 -1.21 9.82 -30.07
N LYS A 314 -1.79 9.89 -31.27
CA LYS A 314 -2.37 11.10 -31.83
C LYS A 314 -3.89 10.99 -31.84
N ALA A 315 -4.54 11.86 -31.08
CA ALA A 315 -5.98 12.03 -31.07
C ALA A 315 -6.38 13.24 -31.91
N THR A 316 -7.44 13.09 -32.69
CA THR A 316 -8.06 14.17 -33.46
C THR A 316 -9.53 14.25 -33.08
N VAL A 317 -9.99 15.42 -32.67
CA VAL A 317 -11.41 15.70 -32.46
C VAL A 317 -11.91 16.62 -33.56
N THR A 318 -13.09 16.34 -34.10
CA THR A 318 -13.74 17.12 -35.16
C THR A 318 -15.18 17.42 -34.77
N ASP A 319 -15.60 18.67 -34.91
CA ASP A 319 -16.98 19.05 -34.63
C ASP A 319 -17.89 18.89 -35.86
N ARG A 320 -19.20 19.12 -35.72
CA ARG A 320 -20.15 18.92 -36.83
C ARG A 320 -19.94 19.89 -38.02
N HIS A 321 -19.23 21.00 -37.84
CA HIS A 321 -18.92 21.99 -38.88
C HIS A 321 -17.54 21.78 -39.52
N GLY A 322 -16.77 20.80 -39.03
CA GLY A 322 -15.45 20.46 -39.55
C GLY A 322 -14.31 21.17 -38.84
N ASP A 323 -14.57 21.89 -37.75
CA ASP A 323 -13.49 22.45 -36.92
C ASP A 323 -12.76 21.32 -36.18
N THR A 324 -11.43 21.34 -36.16
CA THR A 324 -10.60 20.26 -35.60
C THR A 324 -9.60 20.73 -34.57
N ASP A 325 -9.24 19.83 -33.65
CA ASP A 325 -8.06 19.95 -32.81
C ASP A 325 -7.30 18.61 -32.72
N ASN A 326 -5.99 18.70 -32.52
CA ASN A 326 -5.07 17.58 -32.48
C ASN A 326 -4.25 17.61 -31.19
N ALA A 327 -4.18 16.46 -30.53
CA ALA A 327 -3.33 16.26 -29.36
C ALA A 327 -2.46 15.03 -29.57
N GLU A 328 -1.18 15.14 -29.22
CA GLU A 328 -0.23 14.03 -29.18
C GLU A 328 0.22 13.84 -27.73
N PHE A 329 0.18 12.60 -27.25
CA PHE A 329 0.62 12.26 -25.90
C PHE A 329 1.34 10.91 -25.87
N PRO A 330 2.32 10.73 -24.96
CA PRO A 330 3.03 9.47 -24.84
C PRO A 330 2.20 8.45 -24.05
N LEU A 331 2.12 7.24 -24.58
CA LEU A 331 1.60 6.05 -23.91
C LEU A 331 2.70 5.00 -23.83
N THR A 332 3.16 4.66 -22.63
CA THR A 332 4.17 3.60 -22.44
C THR A 332 3.52 2.34 -21.88
N VAL A 333 3.66 1.22 -22.58
CA VAL A 333 3.19 -0.09 -22.13
C VAL A 333 4.37 -0.89 -21.57
N PHE A 334 4.29 -1.29 -20.30
CA PHE A 334 5.29 -2.09 -19.61
C PHE A 334 4.89 -3.57 -19.54
N ASP A 335 5.87 -4.42 -19.24
CA ASP A 335 5.58 -5.74 -18.73
C ASP A 335 5.16 -5.69 -17.27
N LEU A 336 4.41 -6.71 -16.83
CA LEU A 336 4.20 -6.92 -15.41
C LEU A 336 5.54 -7.21 -14.73
N PRO A 337 5.72 -6.78 -13.46
CA PRO A 337 6.90 -7.17 -12.70
C PRO A 337 6.90 -8.70 -12.54
N GLU A 338 8.06 -9.32 -12.72
CA GLU A 338 8.27 -10.76 -12.60
C GLU A 338 9.49 -11.04 -11.74
N LEU A 339 9.34 -11.90 -10.73
CA LEU A 339 10.36 -12.27 -9.77
C LEU A 339 10.70 -13.77 -9.91
N THR A 340 11.90 -14.08 -10.41
CA THR A 340 12.31 -15.48 -10.60
C THR A 340 12.72 -16.15 -9.28
N GLY A 341 13.20 -15.35 -8.33
CA GLY A 341 13.69 -15.82 -7.03
C GLY A 341 15.03 -16.58 -7.10
N PRO A 342 15.67 -16.82 -5.95
CA PRO A 342 16.99 -17.46 -5.88
C PRO A 342 16.94 -18.99 -5.71
N GLY A 343 15.75 -19.59 -5.55
CA GLY A 343 15.58 -20.97 -5.12
C GLY A 343 15.91 -21.17 -3.63
N ASP A 344 15.79 -22.40 -3.14
CA ASP A 344 16.03 -22.73 -1.72
C ASP A 344 17.47 -22.43 -1.30
N GLN A 345 17.63 -21.94 -0.07
CA GLN A 345 18.89 -21.46 0.48
C GLN A 345 19.31 -22.24 1.72
N ALA A 346 20.62 -22.48 1.87
CA ALA A 346 21.21 -23.04 3.08
C ALA A 346 22.45 -22.25 3.48
N THR A 347 22.50 -21.77 4.72
CA THR A 347 23.63 -20.97 5.23
C THR A 347 24.05 -21.44 6.62
N ARG A 348 25.32 -21.22 7.00
CA ARG A 348 25.80 -21.49 8.36
C ARG A 348 25.64 -20.25 9.22
N ALA A 349 25.14 -20.43 10.44
CA ALA A 349 25.06 -19.35 11.41
C ALA A 349 26.42 -18.70 11.67
N GLY A 350 26.43 -17.37 11.83
CA GLY A 350 27.64 -16.56 11.96
C GLY A 350 28.35 -16.24 10.65
N THR A 351 27.90 -16.78 9.51
CA THR A 351 28.46 -16.46 8.18
C THR A 351 27.67 -15.32 7.55
N ALA A 352 28.37 -14.28 7.09
CA ALA A 352 27.73 -13.17 6.38
C ALA A 352 27.12 -13.65 5.06
N VAL A 353 25.92 -13.16 4.77
CA VAL A 353 25.11 -13.50 3.59
C VAL A 353 24.94 -12.26 2.73
N ARG A 354 25.01 -12.46 1.41
CA ARG A 354 24.53 -11.51 0.41
C ARG A 354 23.87 -12.28 -0.72
N LEU A 355 22.55 -12.18 -0.83
CA LEU A 355 21.73 -12.88 -1.80
C LEU A 355 21.01 -11.86 -2.70
N GLU A 356 21.21 -11.98 -4.00
CA GLU A 356 20.53 -11.15 -4.99
C GLU A 356 19.24 -11.84 -5.43
N ASN A 357 18.17 -11.05 -5.61
CA ASN A 357 16.89 -11.54 -6.09
C ASN A 357 16.65 -11.01 -7.51
N PRO A 358 16.72 -11.85 -8.56
CA PRO A 358 16.53 -11.40 -9.93
C PRO A 358 15.06 -11.09 -10.22
N ALA A 359 14.80 -9.91 -10.78
CA ALA A 359 13.48 -9.49 -11.26
C ALA A 359 13.56 -8.82 -12.63
N THR A 360 12.48 -8.92 -13.40
CA THR A 360 12.32 -8.28 -14.71
C THR A 360 10.96 -7.60 -14.84
N GLY A 361 10.77 -6.81 -15.89
CA GLY A 361 9.51 -6.11 -16.13
C GLY A 361 9.19 -5.04 -15.08
N GLY A 362 7.93 -4.60 -15.10
CA GLY A 362 7.42 -3.56 -14.21
C GLY A 362 7.83 -2.14 -14.61
N ARG A 363 7.08 -1.17 -14.09
CA ARG A 363 7.40 0.25 -14.19
C ARG A 363 8.31 0.67 -13.05
N GLY A 364 9.55 1.03 -13.35
CA GLY A 364 10.54 1.46 -12.36
C GLY A 364 10.19 2.79 -11.66
N PRO A 365 10.74 3.05 -10.46
CA PRO A 365 11.58 2.15 -9.66
C PRO A 365 10.75 1.03 -8.99
N LEU A 366 11.34 -0.16 -8.87
CA LEU A 366 10.76 -1.27 -8.12
C LEU A 366 11.03 -1.10 -6.61
N THR A 367 10.07 -1.52 -5.80
CA THR A 367 10.17 -1.57 -4.33
C THR A 367 10.11 -3.02 -3.87
N TRP A 368 10.95 -3.34 -2.88
CA TRP A 368 11.18 -4.71 -2.43
C TRP A 368 10.76 -4.87 -0.97
N SER A 369 10.20 -6.03 -0.65
CA SER A 369 9.89 -6.43 0.71
C SER A 369 10.09 -7.94 0.87
N ALA A 370 10.39 -8.37 2.09
CA ALA A 370 10.52 -9.78 2.39
C ALA A 370 9.91 -10.07 3.76
N THR A 371 9.30 -11.24 3.88
CA THR A 371 8.77 -11.79 5.14
C THR A 371 9.37 -13.17 5.36
N GLY A 372 9.40 -13.61 6.62
CA GLY A 372 9.95 -14.91 6.98
C GLY A 372 11.48 -15.01 6.94
N LEU A 373 12.20 -13.91 6.75
CA LEU A 373 13.67 -13.92 6.78
C LEU A 373 14.21 -14.48 8.11
N PRO A 374 15.23 -15.36 8.07
CA PRO A 374 15.97 -15.75 9.26
C PRO A 374 16.46 -14.55 10.07
N THR A 375 16.49 -14.71 11.39
CA THR A 375 16.91 -13.70 12.36
C THR A 375 18.34 -13.26 12.07
N GLY A 376 18.54 -11.96 11.85
CA GLY A 376 19.82 -11.38 11.48
C GLY A 376 19.98 -11.11 9.97
N LEU A 377 19.01 -11.48 9.15
CA LEU A 377 18.90 -11.10 7.75
C LEU A 377 17.87 -9.98 7.55
N SER A 378 18.09 -9.14 6.54
CA SER A 378 17.17 -8.10 6.09
C SER A 378 17.24 -7.94 4.57
N ILE A 379 16.20 -7.36 3.97
CA ILE A 379 16.16 -7.01 2.54
C ILE A 379 16.31 -5.50 2.36
N ASP A 380 17.13 -5.08 1.40
CA ASP A 380 17.17 -3.69 0.98
C ASP A 380 15.98 -3.38 0.06
N ALA A 381 15.16 -2.41 0.46
CA ALA A 381 13.90 -2.10 -0.20
C ALA A 381 14.03 -1.51 -1.63
N LYS A 382 15.24 -1.14 -2.07
CA LYS A 382 15.50 -0.54 -3.39
C LYS A 382 16.17 -1.51 -4.34
N THR A 383 17.08 -2.33 -3.82
CA THR A 383 17.92 -3.24 -4.61
C THR A 383 17.45 -4.69 -4.56
N GLY A 384 16.61 -5.04 -3.58
CA GLY A 384 16.15 -6.41 -3.38
C GLY A 384 17.20 -7.35 -2.82
N VAL A 385 18.40 -6.86 -2.47
CA VAL A 385 19.46 -7.70 -1.91
C VAL A 385 19.11 -8.08 -0.46
N ILE A 386 19.07 -9.38 -0.18
CA ILE A 386 18.98 -9.90 1.18
C ILE A 386 20.41 -10.00 1.74
N SER A 387 20.65 -9.41 2.91
CA SER A 387 21.98 -9.42 3.53
C SER A 387 21.91 -9.49 5.05
N GLY A 388 23.04 -9.84 5.67
CA GLY A 388 23.17 -9.90 7.13
C GLY A 388 23.90 -11.17 7.58
N THR A 389 23.80 -11.47 8.86
CA THR A 389 24.46 -12.65 9.46
C THR A 389 23.43 -13.39 10.32
N PRO A 390 22.96 -14.57 9.89
CA PRO A 390 21.99 -15.33 10.66
C PRO A 390 22.65 -15.93 11.89
N THR A 391 21.93 -16.01 13.01
CA THR A 391 22.53 -16.37 14.32
C THR A 391 21.96 -17.65 14.94
N ALA A 392 20.73 -18.03 14.58
CA ALA A 392 20.01 -19.14 15.19
C ALA A 392 19.71 -20.24 14.17
N TYR A 393 19.53 -21.46 14.65
CA TYR A 393 19.00 -22.56 13.84
C TYR A 393 17.55 -22.28 13.52
N GLU A 394 17.22 -22.21 12.24
CA GLU A 394 15.85 -22.09 11.78
C GLU A 394 15.71 -22.54 10.33
N THR A 395 14.56 -23.12 10.02
CA THR A 395 14.06 -23.31 8.67
C THR A 395 12.84 -22.43 8.52
N LYS A 396 12.86 -21.55 7.52
CA LYS A 396 11.78 -20.58 7.28
C LYS A 396 11.38 -20.55 5.81
N ASP A 397 10.09 -20.42 5.56
CA ASP A 397 9.57 -20.01 4.26
C ASP A 397 9.75 -18.50 4.10
N VAL A 398 10.70 -18.11 3.26
CA VAL A 398 10.98 -16.71 2.94
C VAL A 398 10.15 -16.31 1.75
N THR A 399 9.34 -15.26 1.90
CA THR A 399 8.59 -14.69 0.77
C THR A 399 9.17 -13.33 0.41
N VAL A 400 9.64 -13.19 -0.81
CA VAL A 400 10.09 -11.90 -1.38
C VAL A 400 9.01 -11.37 -2.30
N LYS A 401 8.70 -10.09 -2.19
CA LYS A 401 7.70 -9.40 -2.99
C LYS A 401 8.29 -8.15 -3.63
N ILE A 402 8.01 -7.96 -4.91
CA ILE A 402 8.28 -6.74 -5.66
C ILE A 402 6.99 -5.97 -5.91
N THR A 403 7.08 -4.64 -5.91
CA THR A 403 5.98 -3.73 -6.28
C THR A 403 6.53 -2.62 -7.14
N ASP A 404 5.92 -2.40 -8.30
CA ASP A 404 6.32 -1.37 -9.24
C ASP A 404 5.61 -0.02 -9.00
N GLN A 405 5.97 1.02 -9.77
CA GLN A 405 5.39 2.36 -9.58
C GLN A 405 3.90 2.46 -9.92
N GLY A 406 3.36 1.53 -10.73
CA GLY A 406 1.92 1.45 -11.01
C GLY A 406 1.15 0.53 -10.06
N GLY A 407 1.80 0.05 -8.99
CA GLY A 407 1.19 -0.80 -7.97
C GLY A 407 1.00 -2.26 -8.39
N LYS A 408 1.62 -2.70 -9.49
CA LYS A 408 1.66 -4.11 -9.87
C LYS A 408 2.69 -4.83 -9.03
N THR A 409 2.41 -6.08 -8.69
CA THR A 409 3.22 -6.85 -7.74
C THR A 409 3.43 -8.27 -8.22
N ASP A 410 4.57 -8.84 -7.82
CA ASP A 410 4.83 -10.27 -7.92
C ASP A 410 5.58 -10.75 -6.67
N SER A 411 5.51 -12.05 -6.37
CA SER A 411 6.13 -12.63 -5.18
C SER A 411 6.55 -14.07 -5.39
N VAL A 412 7.68 -14.44 -4.78
CA VAL A 412 8.22 -15.79 -4.75
C VAL A 412 8.44 -16.23 -3.31
N THR A 413 8.19 -17.51 -3.04
CA THR A 413 8.45 -18.14 -1.74
C THR A 413 9.46 -19.28 -1.93
N PHE A 414 10.46 -19.36 -1.05
CA PHE A 414 11.48 -20.40 -1.04
C PHE A 414 11.90 -20.72 0.39
N GLU A 415 12.46 -21.92 0.61
CA GLU A 415 12.94 -22.34 1.93
C GLU A 415 14.32 -21.71 2.20
N TRP A 416 14.53 -21.21 3.42
CA TRP A 416 15.86 -20.86 3.93
C TRP A 416 16.18 -21.65 5.20
N LYS A 417 17.22 -22.49 5.11
CA LYS A 417 17.75 -23.27 6.23
C LYS A 417 19.03 -22.67 6.81
N VAL A 418 19.03 -22.35 8.10
CA VAL A 418 20.23 -21.91 8.83
C VAL A 418 20.81 -23.04 9.66
N LEU A 419 21.99 -23.51 9.27
CA LEU A 419 22.73 -24.58 9.91
C LEU A 419 23.57 -24.05 11.07
N THR A 420 23.48 -24.68 12.24
CA THR A 420 24.30 -24.31 13.42
C THR A 420 25.16 -25.46 13.93
N LEU A 421 24.94 -26.69 13.47
CA LEU A 421 25.67 -27.86 13.93
C LEU A 421 27.17 -27.70 13.64
N LYS A 422 27.96 -27.78 14.70
CA LYS A 422 29.41 -27.68 14.68
C LYS A 422 29.99 -28.82 15.50
N LEU A 423 30.99 -29.48 14.93
CA LEU A 423 31.78 -30.51 15.58
C LEU A 423 33.24 -30.05 15.62
N THR A 424 33.88 -30.18 16.78
CA THR A 424 35.31 -29.86 16.92
C THR A 424 36.05 -31.13 17.34
N GLY A 425 37.00 -31.56 16.51
CA GLY A 425 37.95 -32.62 16.81
C GLY A 425 39.31 -32.02 17.17
N ALA A 426 39.99 -32.63 18.13
CA ALA A 426 41.37 -32.27 18.50
C ALA A 426 42.24 -33.51 18.39
N ALA A 427 43.52 -33.32 18.06
CA ALA A 427 44.47 -34.42 18.02
C ALA A 427 44.55 -35.13 19.38
N ARG A 428 44.69 -36.46 19.35
CA ARG A 428 44.72 -37.31 20.54
C ARG A 428 45.98 -38.17 20.54
N THR A 429 46.45 -38.49 21.75
CA THR A 429 47.57 -39.40 21.96
C THR A 429 47.26 -40.30 23.16
N ASN A 430 47.51 -41.59 23.01
CA ASN A 430 47.52 -42.56 24.10
C ASN A 430 48.57 -43.64 23.81
N SER A 431 48.85 -44.50 24.79
CA SER A 431 49.73 -45.66 24.63
C SER A 431 48.94 -46.93 24.34
N ILE A 432 49.62 -47.90 23.76
CA ILE A 432 49.14 -49.28 23.65
C ILE A 432 48.78 -49.81 25.04
N ARG A 433 47.59 -50.44 25.13
CA ARG A 433 46.92 -50.95 26.35
C ARG A 433 46.38 -49.88 27.30
N ASP A 434 46.33 -48.61 26.89
CA ASP A 434 45.57 -47.62 27.66
C ASP A 434 44.07 -47.84 27.46
N ASP A 435 43.34 -47.78 28.58
CA ASP A 435 41.89 -47.59 28.57
C ASP A 435 41.60 -46.14 28.22
N VAL A 436 40.86 -45.93 27.14
CA VAL A 436 40.46 -44.62 26.64
C VAL A 436 38.99 -44.43 26.97
N GLU A 437 38.67 -43.24 27.47
CA GLU A 437 37.29 -42.76 27.60
C GLU A 437 37.29 -41.26 27.28
N THR A 438 36.80 -40.90 26.10
CA THR A 438 36.81 -39.51 25.63
C THR A 438 35.62 -39.22 24.73
N ALA A 439 35.01 -38.05 24.87
CA ALA A 439 33.93 -37.61 24.01
C ALA A 439 34.40 -36.46 23.11
N LEU A 440 33.75 -36.33 21.95
CA LEU A 440 33.78 -35.10 21.18
C LEU A 440 32.60 -34.22 21.56
N THR A 441 32.79 -32.90 21.42
CA THR A 441 31.74 -31.92 21.70
C THR A 441 31.13 -31.44 20.39
N ALA A 442 29.82 -31.66 20.23
CA ALA A 442 29.00 -31.01 19.22
C ALA A 442 28.18 -29.88 19.84
N THR A 443 28.10 -28.75 19.13
CA THR A 443 27.32 -27.57 19.53
C THR A 443 26.39 -27.14 18.40
N GLY A 444 25.25 -26.51 18.73
CA GLY A 444 24.23 -26.18 17.73
C GLY A 444 23.52 -27.42 17.18
N GLY A 445 22.66 -27.23 16.18
CA GLY A 445 21.80 -28.28 15.63
C GLY A 445 20.65 -28.67 16.54
N ALA A 446 19.71 -29.43 16.00
CA ALA A 446 18.58 -29.96 16.75
C ALA A 446 18.97 -31.27 17.47
N LYS A 447 18.67 -31.41 18.76
CA LYS A 447 18.83 -32.71 19.45
C LYS A 447 17.70 -33.68 19.04
N PRO A 448 17.90 -35.02 19.12
CA PRO A 448 19.10 -35.73 19.58
C PRO A 448 20.21 -35.79 18.52
N TYR A 449 21.44 -36.08 18.95
CA TYR A 449 22.57 -36.32 18.04
C TYR A 449 22.77 -37.82 17.83
N THR A 450 23.18 -38.20 16.61
CA THR A 450 23.64 -39.54 16.26
C THR A 450 25.09 -39.48 15.81
N TRP A 451 25.92 -40.36 16.36
CA TRP A 451 27.37 -40.34 16.17
C TRP A 451 27.84 -41.56 15.40
N ARG A 452 28.88 -41.39 14.58
CA ARG A 452 29.68 -42.50 14.03
C ARG A 452 31.13 -42.07 13.88
N ALA A 453 32.02 -43.03 13.77
CA ALA A 453 33.42 -42.78 13.53
C ALA A 453 33.98 -43.78 12.53
N GLU A 454 34.98 -43.32 11.78
CA GLU A 454 35.77 -44.12 10.86
C GLU A 454 37.24 -43.99 11.28
N ASN A 455 38.02 -45.06 11.07
CA ASN A 455 39.45 -45.08 11.34
C ASN A 455 39.81 -44.74 12.80
N LEU A 456 39.03 -45.25 13.76
CA LEU A 456 39.42 -45.25 15.16
C LEU A 456 40.63 -46.17 15.36
N PRO A 457 41.51 -45.87 16.34
CA PRO A 457 42.51 -46.83 16.80
C PRO A 457 41.90 -48.19 17.15
N ASP A 458 42.57 -49.28 16.76
CA ASP A 458 42.07 -50.64 16.98
C ASP A 458 41.83 -50.92 18.48
N GLY A 459 40.59 -51.34 18.80
CA GLY A 459 40.12 -51.56 20.17
C GLY A 459 39.31 -50.41 20.75
N LEU A 460 39.14 -49.30 20.02
CA LEU A 460 38.24 -48.21 20.37
C LEU A 460 36.96 -48.25 19.52
N GLU A 461 35.83 -47.95 20.14
CA GLU A 461 34.52 -47.80 19.50
C GLU A 461 33.87 -46.49 19.93
N ILE A 462 32.91 -45.99 19.13
CA ILE A 462 32.11 -44.82 19.48
C ILE A 462 30.67 -45.25 19.77
N ASP A 463 30.12 -44.78 20.88
CA ASP A 463 28.71 -44.96 21.20
C ASP A 463 27.85 -44.01 20.32
N PRO A 464 26.91 -44.53 19.53
CA PRO A 464 26.16 -43.73 18.56
C PRO A 464 25.16 -42.74 19.19
N GLY A 465 24.79 -42.91 20.46
CA GLY A 465 23.84 -42.02 21.15
C GLY A 465 24.51 -40.90 21.95
N THR A 466 25.71 -41.15 22.45
CA THR A 466 26.43 -40.24 23.36
C THR A 466 27.65 -39.59 22.72
N GLY A 467 28.22 -40.20 21.66
CA GLY A 467 29.47 -39.75 21.07
C GLY A 467 30.71 -40.05 21.92
N LEU A 468 30.56 -40.89 22.96
CA LEU A 468 31.66 -41.37 23.78
C LEU A 468 32.50 -42.37 22.99
N ILE A 469 33.78 -42.09 22.84
CA ILE A 469 34.78 -43.02 22.31
C ILE A 469 35.42 -43.73 23.49
N SER A 470 35.27 -45.05 23.56
CA SER A 470 35.79 -45.87 24.66
C SER A 470 36.37 -47.21 24.20
N GLY A 471 37.18 -47.81 25.07
CA GLY A 471 37.80 -49.12 24.87
C GLY A 471 39.28 -49.14 25.24
N THR A 472 39.92 -50.30 25.08
CA THR A 472 41.35 -50.47 25.34
C THR A 472 42.10 -50.46 24.02
N THR A 473 43.01 -49.52 23.83
CA THR A 473 43.79 -49.45 22.58
C THR A 473 44.71 -50.66 22.48
N THR A 474 44.54 -51.49 21.46
CA THR A 474 45.28 -52.75 21.34
C THR A 474 46.63 -52.57 20.68
N TRP A 475 46.66 -52.02 19.47
CA TRP A 475 47.88 -51.77 18.72
C TRP A 475 47.72 -50.60 17.73
N GLY A 476 48.82 -49.94 17.39
CA GLY A 476 48.76 -48.82 16.46
C GLY A 476 50.02 -48.00 16.41
N THR A 477 50.05 -47.05 15.47
CA THR A 477 51.08 -46.03 15.38
C THR A 477 50.43 -44.67 15.15
N ARG A 478 49.65 -44.51 14.08
CA ARG A 478 48.92 -43.26 13.82
C ARG A 478 47.69 -43.53 12.96
N TYR A 479 46.59 -42.86 13.30
CA TYR A 479 45.31 -42.94 12.62
C TYR A 479 44.82 -41.55 12.20
N LEU A 480 44.10 -41.50 11.08
CA LEU A 480 43.36 -40.32 10.62
C LEU A 480 41.87 -40.57 10.92
N THR A 481 41.51 -40.38 12.19
CA THR A 481 40.16 -40.66 12.69
C THR A 481 39.20 -39.59 12.20
N THR A 482 38.08 -40.01 11.62
CA THR A 482 36.99 -39.11 11.23
C THR A 482 35.77 -39.41 12.06
N VAL A 483 35.27 -38.41 12.77
CA VAL A 483 34.03 -38.51 13.55
C VAL A 483 32.96 -37.70 12.85
N TYR A 484 31.76 -38.26 12.77
CA TYR A 484 30.57 -37.65 12.20
C TYR A 484 29.53 -37.48 13.30
N VAL A 485 28.84 -36.34 13.29
CA VAL A 485 27.67 -36.09 14.12
C VAL A 485 26.54 -35.62 13.22
N LYS A 486 25.39 -36.29 13.36
CA LYS A 486 24.15 -35.94 12.70
C LYS A 486 23.14 -35.47 13.73
N ASP A 487 22.46 -34.38 13.46
CA ASP A 487 21.43 -33.84 14.35
C ASP A 487 20.03 -34.42 14.05
N GLY A 488 19.06 -34.11 14.90
CA GLY A 488 17.70 -34.62 14.83
C GLY A 488 16.91 -34.15 13.60
N THR A 489 17.39 -33.11 12.92
CA THR A 489 16.82 -32.57 11.67
C THR A 489 17.54 -33.10 10.43
N GLY A 490 18.55 -33.94 10.63
CA GLY A 490 19.25 -34.66 9.60
C GLY A 490 20.51 -33.97 9.08
N ASP A 491 20.90 -32.83 9.66
CA ASP A 491 22.14 -32.14 9.30
C ASP A 491 23.33 -32.90 9.84
N GLU A 492 24.33 -33.15 9.00
CA GLU A 492 25.51 -33.91 9.35
C GLU A 492 26.78 -33.09 9.14
N VAL A 493 27.68 -33.13 10.12
CA VAL A 493 29.02 -32.56 10.02
C VAL A 493 30.05 -33.59 10.48
N SER A 494 31.25 -33.49 9.94
CA SER A 494 32.37 -34.35 10.31
C SER A 494 33.63 -33.56 10.63
N THR A 495 34.53 -34.20 11.36
CA THR A 495 35.87 -33.68 11.62
C THR A 495 36.86 -34.83 11.56
N THR A 496 37.99 -34.61 10.88
CA THR A 496 39.10 -35.55 10.84
C THR A 496 40.25 -35.00 11.67
N PHE A 497 40.81 -35.82 12.56
CA PHE A 497 41.94 -35.43 13.40
C PHE A 497 42.94 -36.57 13.54
N LEU A 498 44.17 -36.19 13.91
CA LEU A 498 45.25 -37.14 14.15
C LEU A 498 45.05 -37.86 15.49
N TRP A 499 45.14 -39.19 15.47
CA TRP A 499 45.22 -40.00 16.68
C TRP A 499 46.52 -40.81 16.69
N THR A 500 47.42 -40.49 17.62
CA THR A 500 48.72 -41.18 17.76
C THR A 500 48.62 -42.25 18.84
N VAL A 501 49.05 -43.47 18.51
CA VAL A 501 49.15 -44.58 19.47
C VAL A 501 50.62 -44.86 19.73
N GLN A 502 51.07 -44.56 20.94
CA GLN A 502 52.45 -44.72 21.37
C GLN A 502 52.71 -46.15 21.82
N HIS A 503 53.92 -46.65 21.54
CA HIS A 503 54.37 -47.91 22.11
C HIS A 503 54.54 -47.77 23.63
N ARG A 504 54.18 -48.81 24.38
CA ARG A 504 54.41 -48.84 25.84
C ARG A 504 55.70 -49.56 26.17
N HIS A 505 55.99 -50.62 25.42
CA HIS A 505 57.17 -51.45 25.59
C HIS A 505 57.96 -51.53 24.29
N ASN A 506 59.27 -51.75 24.39
CA ASN A 506 60.16 -51.83 23.22
C ASN A 506 59.83 -52.99 22.27
N ASN A 507 59.17 -54.04 22.78
CA ASN A 507 58.71 -55.17 21.98
C ASN A 507 57.31 -54.97 21.37
N ASP A 508 56.67 -53.81 21.58
CA ASP A 508 55.45 -53.48 20.85
C ASP A 508 55.78 -53.13 19.40
N ILE A 509 55.15 -53.85 18.47
CA ILE A 509 55.33 -53.57 17.05
C ILE A 509 54.80 -52.18 16.71
N ARG A 510 55.56 -51.41 15.94
CA ARG A 510 55.18 -50.08 15.45
C ARG A 510 55.78 -49.81 14.08
N VAL A 511 55.07 -49.02 13.27
CA VAL A 511 55.59 -48.53 12.00
C VAL A 511 56.55 -47.37 12.27
N THR A 512 57.70 -47.37 11.61
CA THR A 512 58.73 -46.32 11.68
C THR A 512 58.98 -45.63 10.34
N GLY A 513 58.50 -46.23 9.24
CA GLY A 513 58.65 -45.72 7.89
C GLY A 513 57.36 -45.94 7.10
N PRO A 514 56.81 -44.92 6.40
CA PRO A 514 57.24 -43.52 6.44
C PRO A 514 57.17 -42.93 7.87
N ASP A 515 57.94 -41.87 8.13
CA ASP A 515 58.07 -41.28 9.48
C ASP A 515 56.67 -40.94 10.04
N PRO A 516 56.24 -41.58 11.16
CA PRO A 516 54.92 -41.33 11.73
C PRO A 516 54.63 -39.86 12.08
N ALA A 517 55.66 -39.06 12.35
CA ALA A 517 55.52 -37.63 12.60
C ALA A 517 55.15 -36.86 11.32
N ALA A 518 55.67 -37.28 10.15
CA ALA A 518 55.42 -36.65 8.85
C ALA A 518 55.36 -37.68 7.70
N PRO A 519 54.34 -38.56 7.66
CA PRO A 519 54.24 -39.65 6.71
C PRO A 519 53.54 -39.25 5.41
N ASP A 520 52.92 -38.07 5.36
CA ASP A 520 52.16 -37.59 4.21
C ASP A 520 53.06 -37.42 2.98
N GLN A 521 52.57 -37.85 1.82
CA GLN A 521 53.33 -37.90 0.58
C GLN A 521 52.72 -36.98 -0.48
N THR A 522 53.56 -36.46 -1.37
CA THR A 522 53.13 -35.75 -2.58
C THR A 522 53.89 -36.27 -3.79
N GLY A 523 53.19 -36.53 -4.89
CA GLY A 523 53.77 -36.98 -6.16
C GLY A 523 53.03 -36.40 -7.36
N ALA A 524 53.53 -36.68 -8.57
CA ALA A 524 52.90 -36.27 -9.83
C ALA A 524 52.38 -37.51 -10.58
N ALA A 525 51.23 -37.39 -11.24
CA ALA A 525 50.70 -38.44 -12.10
C ALA A 525 51.68 -38.77 -13.24
N GLY A 526 51.85 -40.05 -13.53
CA GLY A 526 52.77 -40.56 -14.56
C GLY A 526 54.24 -40.65 -14.14
N ARG A 527 54.61 -40.22 -12.92
CA ARG A 527 56.00 -40.29 -12.44
C ARG A 527 56.18 -41.42 -11.43
N ALA A 528 57.11 -42.34 -11.70
CA ALA A 528 57.40 -43.45 -10.80
C ALA A 528 57.83 -42.97 -9.41
N VAL A 529 57.31 -43.62 -8.36
CA VAL A 529 57.64 -43.33 -6.96
C VAL A 529 58.05 -44.61 -6.24
N THR A 530 58.89 -44.46 -5.22
CA THR A 530 59.25 -45.50 -4.26
C THR A 530 59.19 -44.94 -2.84
N LEU A 531 58.58 -45.69 -1.92
CA LEU A 531 58.50 -45.35 -0.49
C LEU A 531 58.80 -46.59 0.35
N ALA A 532 59.74 -46.48 1.28
CA ALA A 532 60.07 -47.56 2.20
C ALA A 532 59.04 -47.64 3.35
N ALA A 533 58.55 -48.85 3.60
CA ALA A 533 57.70 -49.20 4.74
C ALA A 533 58.52 -50.01 5.75
N THR A 534 58.78 -49.43 6.92
CA THR A 534 59.62 -50.05 7.95
C THR A 534 58.92 -50.13 9.28
N ALA A 535 59.22 -51.17 10.06
CA ALA A 535 58.67 -51.37 11.40
C ALA A 535 59.76 -51.85 12.38
N THR A 536 59.51 -51.66 13.66
CA THR A 536 60.37 -52.15 14.75
C THR A 536 59.52 -52.64 15.92
N GLY A 537 60.15 -53.31 16.89
CA GLY A 537 59.44 -54.09 17.92
C GLY A 537 58.84 -55.38 17.33
N GLY A 538 57.94 -56.04 18.07
CA GLY A 538 57.32 -57.31 17.67
C GLY A 538 58.24 -58.52 17.83
N SER A 539 57.80 -59.67 17.30
CA SER A 539 58.55 -60.93 17.32
C SER A 539 59.47 -61.08 16.10
N ASN A 540 60.79 -61.12 16.34
CA ASN A 540 61.83 -61.24 15.30
C ASN A 540 62.03 -62.67 14.77
N SER A 541 61.13 -63.61 15.05
CA SER A 541 61.28 -65.04 14.71
C SER A 541 60.70 -65.42 13.33
N GLY A 542 60.26 -64.46 12.51
CA GLY A 542 59.71 -64.71 11.16
C GLY A 542 59.42 -63.42 10.38
N TYR A 543 58.99 -63.51 9.12
CA TYR A 543 58.74 -62.34 8.27
C TYR A 543 57.48 -61.55 8.69
N ASN A 544 57.55 -60.22 8.58
CA ASN A 544 56.38 -59.36 8.70
C ASN A 544 55.52 -59.43 7.43
N THR A 545 54.20 -59.40 7.61
CA THR A 545 53.25 -59.24 6.51
C THR A 545 52.80 -57.80 6.43
N TRP A 546 52.97 -57.18 5.27
CA TRP A 546 52.62 -55.79 5.01
C TRP A 546 51.43 -55.71 4.05
N THR A 547 50.46 -54.88 4.38
CA THR A 547 49.34 -54.52 3.50
C THR A 547 49.22 -53.01 3.44
N ALA A 548 48.76 -52.49 2.30
CA ALA A 548 48.51 -51.07 2.10
C ALA A 548 47.19 -50.92 1.36
N ASP A 549 46.20 -50.35 2.05
CA ASP A 549 44.88 -50.07 1.50
C ASP A 549 44.78 -48.58 1.15
N GLY A 550 43.98 -48.25 0.14
CA GLY A 550 43.79 -46.85 -0.29
C GLY A 550 44.98 -46.25 -1.05
N LEU A 551 45.88 -47.06 -1.59
CA LEU A 551 46.97 -46.57 -2.45
C LEU A 551 46.44 -45.88 -3.72
N PRO A 552 47.08 -44.79 -4.19
CA PRO A 552 46.81 -44.21 -5.50
C PRO A 552 46.86 -45.27 -6.62
N PRO A 553 45.95 -45.22 -7.62
CA PRO A 553 45.94 -46.17 -8.74
C PRO A 553 47.28 -46.22 -9.47
N GLY A 554 47.87 -47.41 -9.58
CA GLY A 554 49.18 -47.64 -10.19
C GLY A 554 50.33 -47.79 -9.18
N LEU A 555 50.07 -47.62 -7.89
CA LEU A 555 50.99 -48.01 -6.81
C LEU A 555 50.60 -49.37 -6.23
N SER A 556 51.60 -50.11 -5.75
CA SER A 556 51.42 -51.37 -5.05
C SER A 556 52.44 -51.51 -3.91
N ILE A 557 52.15 -52.33 -2.92
CA ILE A 557 53.10 -52.69 -1.86
C ILE A 557 53.67 -54.08 -2.12
N ALA A 558 54.99 -54.20 -2.03
CA ALA A 558 55.70 -55.47 -2.12
C ALA A 558 56.73 -55.57 -1.00
N ARG A 559 57.12 -56.78 -0.63
CA ARG A 559 58.20 -57.00 0.34
C ARG A 559 59.54 -56.58 -0.28
N ASP A 560 60.43 -55.97 0.51
CA ASP A 560 61.72 -55.44 0.05
C ASP A 560 62.91 -56.21 0.68
N GLY A 561 62.72 -57.52 0.91
CA GLY A 561 63.58 -58.34 1.77
C GLY A 561 63.16 -58.29 3.26
N ASN A 562 63.84 -59.06 4.13
CA ASN A 562 63.60 -59.19 5.59
C ASN A 562 62.21 -58.73 6.12
N PHE A 563 62.18 -57.89 7.17
CA PHE A 563 60.98 -57.52 7.95
C PHE A 563 60.23 -56.29 7.39
N ASN A 564 60.63 -55.75 6.24
CA ASN A 564 60.17 -54.47 5.69
C ASN A 564 59.45 -54.65 4.34
N ALA A 565 58.81 -53.58 3.87
CA ALA A 565 58.16 -53.52 2.57
C ALA A 565 58.48 -52.22 1.84
N LYS A 566 58.07 -52.14 0.58
CA LYS A 566 58.24 -51.01 -0.31
C LYS A 566 56.97 -50.78 -1.09
N ILE A 567 56.46 -49.56 -1.03
CA ILE A 567 55.39 -49.09 -1.91
C ILE A 567 56.06 -48.54 -3.16
N SER A 568 55.71 -49.05 -4.34
CA SER A 568 56.29 -48.60 -5.61
C SER A 568 55.32 -48.72 -6.77
N GLY A 569 55.60 -47.96 -7.83
CA GLY A 569 54.82 -47.94 -9.06
C GLY A 569 54.73 -46.53 -9.64
N THR A 570 53.76 -46.32 -10.53
CA THR A 570 53.51 -45.04 -11.18
C THR A 570 52.07 -44.62 -10.92
N PRO A 571 51.80 -43.61 -10.08
CA PRO A 571 50.45 -43.15 -9.83
C PRO A 571 49.88 -42.55 -11.11
N THR A 572 48.65 -42.89 -11.46
CA THR A 572 48.06 -42.55 -12.77
C THR A 572 46.99 -41.47 -12.70
N THR A 573 46.35 -41.32 -11.53
CA THR A 573 45.17 -40.45 -11.36
C THR A 573 45.48 -39.37 -10.32
N PRO A 574 45.35 -38.07 -10.66
CA PRO A 574 45.42 -36.99 -9.70
C PRO A 574 44.32 -37.09 -8.64
N GLY A 575 44.66 -36.79 -7.38
CA GLY A 575 43.73 -36.88 -6.26
C GLY A 575 44.44 -36.98 -4.92
N THR A 576 43.66 -36.89 -3.84
CA THR A 576 44.14 -37.11 -2.47
C THR A 576 43.64 -38.46 -1.99
N TYR A 577 44.56 -39.33 -1.61
CA TYR A 577 44.28 -40.69 -1.17
C TYR A 577 44.64 -40.85 0.30
N THR A 578 43.76 -41.45 1.10
CA THR A 578 44.07 -41.86 2.48
C THR A 578 44.59 -43.28 2.46
N VAL A 579 45.88 -43.45 2.75
CA VAL A 579 46.58 -44.74 2.74
C VAL A 579 46.61 -45.32 4.15
N THR A 580 46.19 -46.57 4.28
CA THR A 580 46.29 -47.34 5.53
C THR A 580 47.38 -48.39 5.34
N LEU A 581 48.54 -48.16 5.97
CA LEU A 581 49.66 -49.09 5.97
C LEU A 581 49.60 -49.94 7.25
N LYS A 582 49.50 -51.26 7.07
CA LYS A 582 49.41 -52.22 8.18
C LYS A 582 50.55 -53.24 8.10
N VAL A 583 51.18 -53.49 9.24
CA VAL A 583 52.20 -54.53 9.41
C VAL A 583 51.73 -55.54 10.45
N VAL A 584 51.96 -56.83 10.22
CA VAL A 584 51.65 -57.92 11.14
C VAL A 584 52.89 -58.80 11.33
N ASP A 585 53.30 -59.07 12.58
CA ASP A 585 54.43 -59.96 12.88
C ASP A 585 54.06 -61.45 12.93
N SER A 586 55.07 -62.28 13.14
CA SER A 586 54.94 -63.74 13.26
C SER A 586 54.08 -64.21 14.45
N GLN A 587 53.84 -63.36 15.45
CA GLN A 587 52.96 -63.62 16.60
C GLN A 587 51.56 -63.04 16.42
N LYS A 588 51.22 -62.56 15.23
CA LYS A 588 49.95 -61.88 14.91
C LYS A 588 49.72 -60.59 15.71
N LYS A 589 50.77 -59.92 16.18
CA LYS A 589 50.69 -58.52 16.63
C LYS A 589 50.77 -57.63 15.40
N TRP A 590 50.11 -56.48 15.40
CA TRP A 590 50.07 -55.60 14.24
C TRP A 590 50.29 -54.14 14.61
N ALA A 591 50.60 -53.30 13.63
CA ALA A 591 50.59 -51.86 13.79
C ALA A 591 50.03 -51.21 12.52
N THR A 592 49.33 -50.10 12.71
CA THR A 592 48.67 -49.35 11.63
C THR A 592 49.21 -47.92 11.61
N LEU A 593 49.59 -47.46 10.41
CA LEU A 593 49.95 -46.09 10.11
C LEU A 593 49.07 -45.58 8.97
N MET A 594 48.31 -44.52 9.24
CA MET A 594 47.52 -43.81 8.24
C MET A 594 48.13 -42.48 7.85
N PHE A 595 48.14 -42.20 6.56
CA PHE A 595 48.68 -40.96 5.99
C PHE A 595 47.99 -40.60 4.67
N THR A 596 48.15 -39.37 4.23
CA THR A 596 47.62 -38.88 2.97
C THR A 596 48.67 -38.94 1.87
N TRP A 597 48.24 -39.27 0.65
CA TRP A 597 49.07 -39.20 -0.54
C TRP A 597 48.38 -38.31 -1.58
N VAL A 598 48.98 -37.17 -1.88
CA VAL A 598 48.48 -36.23 -2.89
C VAL A 598 49.18 -36.47 -4.21
N VAL A 599 48.43 -36.86 -5.24
CA VAL A 599 48.91 -36.96 -6.62
C VAL A 599 48.43 -35.72 -7.38
N ARG A 600 49.37 -34.96 -7.93
CA ARG A 600 49.11 -33.77 -8.75
C ARG A 600 49.13 -34.07 -10.24
#